data_AF-A0A1B1AVF7-F1
#
_entry.id   AF-A0A1B1AVF7-F1
#
_cell.length_a   1.000
_cell.length_b   1.000
_cell.length_c   1.000
_cell.angle_alpha   90.00
_cell.angle_beta   90.00
_cell.angle_gamma   90.00
#
_symmetry.space_group_name_H-M   'P 1'
#
loop_
_entity.id
_entity.type
_entity.pdbx_description
1 polymer ?
#
loop_
_entity_poly.entity_id
_entity_poly.type
_entity_poly.pdbx_seq_one_letter_code
_entity_poly.pdbx_strand_id
1 'polypeptide(L)'
;MQNLLLAMDDKVGTGAHGMDPALAVPFAEALADYADDTDQILTSVNVDYIRADTQNTSPWQDRAGVHMSVSVDSLLHVVRGLSDSPGAYATMREAATRHIAADFVATPRTADKVTLGLRAKLAGRILGSLDGVAQNVTQDKRQTEGGKWGADVVARLAANAEAPPAYHQDPVGHLLYSWKRELKGAGSKDPLTQLEAQSKDMTRSWARALELGAGMRDSLPDESRDSAIGARGEALDTLR
;
A
#
# COMPACT_ATOMS: atom_id res chain seq x y z
N MET A 1 13.85 13.71 -0.50
CA MET A 1 12.50 13.34 -0.02
C MET A 1 12.40 13.32 1.50
N GLN A 2 13.26 12.60 2.25
CA GLN A 2 13.22 12.52 3.72
C GLN A 2 12.94 13.82 4.48
N ASN A 3 13.71 14.89 4.23
CA ASN A 3 13.51 16.18 4.92
C ASN A 3 12.12 16.79 4.65
N LEU A 4 11.53 16.52 3.48
CA LEU A 4 10.18 16.97 3.16
C LEU A 4 9.14 16.17 3.96
N LEU A 5 9.32 14.85 4.11
CA LEU A 5 8.46 14.02 4.95
C LEU A 5 8.48 14.49 6.41
N LEU A 6 9.66 14.70 6.98
CA LEU A 6 9.79 15.18 8.37
C LEU A 6 9.19 16.59 8.56
N ALA A 7 9.45 17.50 7.62
CA ALA A 7 8.84 18.83 7.68
C ALA A 7 7.31 18.80 7.53
N MET A 8 6.77 17.85 6.76
CA MET A 8 5.33 17.64 6.67
C MET A 8 4.75 17.00 7.92
N ASP A 9 5.42 16.01 8.48
CA ASP A 9 5.03 15.36 9.73
C ASP A 9 4.92 16.38 10.86
N ASP A 10 5.90 17.28 11.01
CA ASP A 10 5.85 18.40 11.97
C ASP A 10 4.60 19.29 11.76
N LYS A 11 4.16 19.47 10.51
CA LYS A 11 2.99 20.31 10.17
C LYS A 11 1.67 19.61 10.39
N VAL A 12 1.57 18.34 10.00
CA VAL A 12 0.33 17.54 10.03
C VAL A 12 0.13 16.88 11.39
N GLY A 13 1.20 16.32 11.99
CA GLY A 13 1.19 15.64 13.28
C GLY A 13 0.90 16.57 14.46
N THR A 14 1.14 17.88 14.34
CA THR A 14 0.76 18.87 15.35
C THR A 14 -0.72 19.25 15.32
N GLY A 15 -1.52 18.68 14.39
CA GLY A 15 -2.97 18.86 14.30
C GLY A 15 -3.42 20.28 13.94
N ALA A 16 -2.47 21.20 13.74
CA ALA A 16 -2.78 22.61 13.62
C ALA A 16 -3.30 22.98 12.23
N HIS A 17 -2.70 22.45 11.15
CA HIS A 17 -2.98 22.90 9.79
C HIS A 17 -3.06 21.69 8.84
N GLY A 18 -4.21 21.53 8.16
CA GLY A 18 -4.34 20.58 7.06
C GLY A 18 -3.38 20.92 5.91
N MET A 19 -3.02 19.92 5.10
CA MET A 19 -2.18 20.13 3.93
C MET A 19 -2.90 21.01 2.91
N ASP A 20 -2.17 21.90 2.22
CA ASP A 20 -2.72 22.62 1.07
C ASP A 20 -3.23 21.59 0.03
N PRO A 21 -4.53 21.58 -0.31
CA PRO A 21 -5.09 20.63 -1.28
C PRO A 21 -4.39 20.66 -2.64
N ALA A 22 -3.80 21.80 -3.03
CA ALA A 22 -3.06 21.93 -4.28
C ALA A 22 -1.73 21.16 -4.27
N LEU A 23 -1.16 20.89 -3.09
CA LEU A 23 0.10 20.16 -2.93
C LEU A 23 -0.11 18.66 -2.71
N ALA A 24 -1.31 18.23 -2.32
CA ALA A 24 -1.55 16.84 -1.94
C ALA A 24 -1.25 15.84 -3.08
N VAL A 25 -1.72 16.12 -4.30
CA VAL A 25 -1.50 15.22 -5.45
C VAL A 25 -0.03 15.25 -5.91
N PRO A 26 0.62 16.41 -6.17
CA PRO A 26 2.02 16.43 -6.55
C PRO A 26 2.95 15.78 -5.52
N PHE A 27 2.67 15.94 -4.22
CA PHE A 27 3.46 15.29 -3.19
C PHE A 27 3.25 13.77 -3.19
N ALA A 28 1.99 13.30 -3.31
CA ALA A 28 1.71 11.88 -3.42
C ALA A 28 2.35 11.24 -4.67
N GLU A 29 2.41 11.96 -5.79
CA GLU A 29 3.16 11.53 -6.99
C GLU A 29 4.65 11.42 -6.70
N ALA A 30 5.25 12.42 -6.06
CA ALA A 30 6.65 12.37 -5.68
C ALA A 30 6.93 11.25 -4.66
N LEU A 31 6.00 10.96 -3.73
CA LEU A 31 6.14 9.86 -2.78
C LEU A 31 5.96 8.48 -3.45
N ALA A 32 5.11 8.39 -4.47
CA ALA A 32 4.93 7.18 -5.26
C ALA A 32 6.23 6.75 -6.01
N ASP A 33 7.09 7.70 -6.37
CA ASP A 33 8.42 7.40 -6.92
C ASP A 33 9.38 6.77 -5.89
N TYR A 34 9.04 6.83 -4.60
CA TYR A 34 9.76 6.19 -3.50
C TYR A 34 8.99 5.00 -2.91
N ALA A 35 8.15 4.33 -3.71
CA ALA A 35 7.34 3.19 -3.27
C ALA A 35 8.18 2.11 -2.56
N ASP A 36 9.35 1.78 -3.09
CA ASP A 36 10.30 0.83 -2.49
C ASP A 36 10.63 1.23 -1.05
N ASP A 37 11.09 2.46 -0.83
CA ASP A 37 11.46 2.96 0.50
C ASP A 37 10.23 3.02 1.44
N THR A 38 9.07 3.47 0.95
CA THR A 38 7.85 3.53 1.77
C THR A 38 7.35 2.15 2.19
N ASP A 39 7.47 1.15 1.32
CA ASP A 39 7.08 -0.22 1.63
C ASP A 39 8.03 -0.85 2.65
N GLN A 40 9.34 -0.57 2.55
CA GLN A 40 10.31 -1.00 3.57
C GLN A 40 10.04 -0.36 4.94
N ILE A 41 9.66 0.92 4.97
CA ILE A 41 9.25 1.62 6.19
C ILE A 41 7.98 0.98 6.77
N LEU A 42 6.89 0.89 6.00
CA LEU A 42 5.60 0.37 6.48
C LEU A 42 5.69 -1.08 6.96
N THR A 43 6.50 -1.91 6.30
CA THR A 43 6.68 -3.29 6.72
C THR A 43 7.49 -3.43 8.01
N SER A 44 8.42 -2.51 8.30
CA SER A 44 9.24 -2.49 9.51
C SER A 44 9.93 -3.83 9.82
N VAL A 45 10.38 -4.53 8.77
CA VAL A 45 11.13 -5.80 8.89
C VAL A 45 12.58 -5.69 8.41
N ASN A 46 12.89 -4.65 7.64
CA ASN A 46 14.23 -4.46 7.09
C ASN A 46 15.12 -3.75 8.11
N VAL A 47 16.14 -4.47 8.59
CA VAL A 47 17.07 -3.97 9.62
C VAL A 47 17.83 -2.73 9.18
N ASP A 48 18.11 -2.56 7.89
CA ASP A 48 18.86 -1.41 7.39
C ASP A 48 18.00 -0.14 7.49
N TYR A 49 16.71 -0.23 7.17
CA TYR A 49 15.75 0.88 7.35
C TYR A 49 15.54 1.20 8.83
N ILE A 50 15.34 0.18 9.66
CA ILE A 50 15.17 0.36 11.12
C ILE A 50 16.42 1.04 11.72
N ARG A 51 17.62 0.64 11.28
CA ARG A 51 18.87 1.26 11.73
C ARG A 51 19.00 2.68 11.19
N ALA A 52 18.67 2.90 9.92
CA ALA A 52 18.78 4.20 9.28
C ALA A 52 17.93 5.27 9.98
N ASP A 53 16.71 4.90 10.39
CA ASP A 53 15.82 5.71 11.23
C ASP A 53 16.41 5.91 12.64
N THR A 54 16.60 4.83 13.41
CA THR A 54 16.97 4.91 14.83
C THR A 54 18.35 5.50 15.12
N GLN A 55 19.28 5.40 14.17
CA GLN A 55 20.64 5.96 14.30
C GLN A 55 20.82 7.28 13.57
N ASN A 56 19.76 7.82 12.95
CA ASN A 56 19.81 9.04 12.14
C ASN A 56 20.90 8.98 11.07
N THR A 57 21.00 7.84 10.38
CA THR A 57 21.95 7.61 9.28
C THR A 57 21.30 7.66 7.89
N SER A 58 19.99 7.94 7.84
CA SER A 58 19.28 8.28 6.61
C SER A 58 19.57 9.74 6.17
N PRO A 59 19.69 10.03 4.86
CA PRO A 59 19.63 9.08 3.74
C PRO A 59 20.94 8.32 3.56
N TRP A 60 20.88 7.13 2.97
CA TRP A 60 22.07 6.35 2.64
C TRP A 60 22.07 5.93 1.17
N GLN A 61 23.22 5.43 0.71
CA GLN A 61 23.38 4.91 -0.65
C GLN A 61 24.05 3.54 -0.61
N ASP A 62 23.53 2.60 -1.38
CA ASP A 62 24.16 1.31 -1.64
C ASP A 62 24.15 0.97 -3.14
N ARG A 63 24.24 -0.32 -3.49
CA ARG A 63 24.26 -0.76 -4.90
C ARG A 63 22.89 -0.66 -5.58
N ALA A 64 21.80 -0.71 -4.82
CA ALA A 64 20.43 -0.60 -5.32
C ALA A 64 20.05 0.86 -5.57
N GLY A 65 20.64 1.80 -4.83
CA GLY A 65 20.46 3.23 -5.10
C GLY A 65 20.59 4.09 -3.86
N VAL A 66 19.96 5.26 -3.93
CA VAL A 66 19.79 6.16 -2.79
C VAL A 66 18.48 5.80 -2.10
N HIS A 67 18.55 5.65 -0.78
CA HIS A 67 17.42 5.26 0.06
C HIS A 67 17.15 6.33 1.12
N MET A 68 15.91 6.40 1.56
CA MET A 68 15.50 7.14 2.74
C MET A 68 14.73 6.27 3.73
N SER A 69 14.88 6.60 5.01
CA SER A 69 14.04 6.07 6.07
C SER A 69 13.58 7.20 6.99
N VAL A 70 12.35 7.05 7.46
CA VAL A 70 11.73 7.81 8.55
C VAL A 70 10.97 6.81 9.42
N SER A 71 10.55 7.23 10.60
CA SER A 71 9.67 6.41 11.44
C SER A 71 8.37 6.04 10.71
N VAL A 72 7.80 4.87 11.06
CA VAL A 72 6.50 4.43 10.54
C VAL A 72 5.43 5.48 10.83
N ASP A 73 5.43 6.03 12.04
CA ASP A 73 4.48 7.05 12.50
C ASP A 73 4.55 8.31 11.63
N SER A 74 5.75 8.82 11.39
CA SER A 74 5.97 9.98 10.52
C SER A 74 5.44 9.73 9.11
N LEU A 75 5.70 8.56 8.54
CA LEU A 75 5.17 8.21 7.22
C LEU A 75 3.63 8.14 7.25
N LEU A 76 3.04 7.50 8.27
CA LEU A 76 1.59 7.37 8.39
C LEU A 76 0.90 8.73 8.56
N HIS A 77 1.43 9.65 9.36
CA HIS A 77 0.88 11.01 9.50
C HIS A 77 0.87 11.75 8.17
N VAL A 78 1.98 11.70 7.41
CA VAL A 78 2.06 12.36 6.10
C VAL A 78 1.07 11.73 5.12
N VAL A 79 1.07 10.40 5.00
CA VAL A 79 0.14 9.68 4.12
C VAL A 79 -1.30 10.01 4.50
N ARG A 80 -1.65 10.05 5.79
CA ARG A 80 -2.97 10.50 6.24
C ARG A 80 -3.25 11.93 5.79
N GLY A 81 -2.36 12.89 6.05
CA GLY A 81 -2.54 14.29 5.66
C GLY A 81 -2.77 14.48 4.16
N LEU A 82 -2.10 13.69 3.32
CA LEU A 82 -2.31 13.66 1.87
C LEU A 82 -3.69 13.09 1.49
N SER A 83 -4.19 12.13 2.27
CA SER A 83 -5.34 11.30 1.95
C SER A 83 -6.69 11.97 2.12
N ASP A 84 -6.75 13.20 2.65
CA ASP A 84 -7.94 14.04 2.48
C ASP A 84 -8.28 14.26 1.00
N SER A 85 -7.28 14.21 0.12
CA SER A 85 -7.47 14.10 -1.33
C SER A 85 -7.61 12.62 -1.73
N PRO A 86 -8.78 12.17 -2.26
CA PRO A 86 -8.92 10.81 -2.78
C PRO A 86 -7.98 10.55 -3.96
N GLY A 87 -7.60 11.59 -4.70
CA GLY A 87 -6.61 11.50 -5.76
C GLY A 87 -5.22 11.15 -5.25
N ALA A 88 -4.76 11.83 -4.20
CA ALA A 88 -3.46 11.57 -3.59
C ALA A 88 -3.39 10.17 -2.99
N TYR A 89 -4.42 9.75 -2.26
CA TYR A 89 -4.52 8.39 -1.73
C TYR A 89 -4.47 7.34 -2.85
N ALA A 90 -5.27 7.51 -3.91
CA ALA A 90 -5.29 6.58 -5.04
C ALA A 90 -3.90 6.48 -5.73
N THR A 91 -3.16 7.59 -5.86
CA THR A 91 -1.80 7.58 -6.40
C THR A 91 -0.85 6.72 -5.57
N MET A 92 -0.82 6.92 -4.25
CA MET A 92 0.05 6.14 -3.35
C MET A 92 -0.36 4.66 -3.31
N ARG A 93 -1.68 4.39 -3.23
CA ARG A 93 -2.25 3.03 -3.23
C ARG A 93 -1.89 2.29 -4.52
N GLU A 94 -2.00 2.93 -5.67
CA GLU A 94 -1.61 2.36 -6.97
C GLU A 94 -0.10 2.06 -7.03
N ALA A 95 0.75 2.95 -6.49
CA ALA A 95 2.19 2.74 -6.46
C ALA A 95 2.57 1.52 -5.61
N ALA A 96 2.04 1.43 -4.38
CA ALA A 96 2.20 0.26 -3.51
C ALA A 96 1.68 -1.03 -4.19
N THR A 97 0.55 -0.94 -4.90
CA THR A 97 -0.01 -2.08 -5.64
C THR A 97 0.95 -2.59 -6.71
N ARG A 98 1.57 -1.69 -7.50
CA ARG A 98 2.54 -2.07 -8.53
C ARG A 98 3.80 -2.67 -7.92
N HIS A 99 4.30 -2.08 -6.84
CA HIS A 99 5.48 -2.59 -6.16
C HIS A 99 5.24 -3.98 -5.56
N ILE A 100 4.09 -4.20 -4.89
CA ILE A 100 3.66 -5.53 -4.42
C ILE A 100 3.59 -6.56 -5.56
N ALA A 101 3.01 -6.17 -6.70
CA ALA A 101 2.94 -7.06 -7.86
C ALA A 101 4.36 -7.41 -8.39
N ALA A 102 5.28 -6.45 -8.43
CA ALA A 102 6.67 -6.68 -8.79
C ALA A 102 7.37 -7.62 -7.80
N ASP A 103 7.17 -7.43 -6.50
CA ASP A 103 7.73 -8.27 -5.43
C ASP A 103 7.23 -9.72 -5.49
N PHE A 104 5.94 -9.91 -5.76
CA PHE A 104 5.36 -11.22 -6.00
C PHE A 104 6.00 -11.92 -7.19
N VAL A 105 6.25 -11.20 -8.29
CA VAL A 105 6.88 -11.74 -9.50
C VAL A 105 8.37 -12.04 -9.28
N ALA A 106 9.07 -11.18 -8.55
CA ALA A 106 10.48 -11.35 -8.21
C ALA A 106 10.73 -12.54 -7.27
N THR A 107 9.70 -12.95 -6.52
CA THR A 107 9.78 -14.12 -5.64
C THR A 107 9.91 -15.40 -6.47
N PRO A 108 11.01 -16.19 -6.32
CA PRO A 108 11.22 -17.38 -7.12
C PRO A 108 10.09 -18.40 -6.94
N ARG A 109 9.68 -19.07 -8.03
CA ARG A 109 8.67 -20.14 -7.96
C ARG A 109 9.07 -21.30 -7.05
N THR A 110 10.38 -21.49 -6.88
CA THR A 110 10.99 -22.51 -6.02
C THR A 110 11.14 -22.06 -4.57
N ALA A 111 10.66 -20.85 -4.22
CA ALA A 111 10.69 -20.36 -2.86
C ALA A 111 9.92 -21.31 -1.93
N ASP A 112 10.45 -21.50 -0.72
CA ASP A 112 9.81 -22.35 0.26
C ASP A 112 8.55 -21.70 0.85
N LYS A 113 7.79 -22.49 1.61
CA LYS A 113 6.56 -22.02 2.26
C LYS A 113 6.77 -20.79 3.15
N VAL A 114 7.91 -20.71 3.84
CA VAL A 114 8.22 -19.61 4.75
C VAL A 114 8.41 -18.32 3.97
N THR A 115 9.17 -18.37 2.89
CA THR A 115 9.43 -17.22 2.02
C THR A 115 8.15 -16.74 1.34
N LEU A 116 7.33 -17.67 0.81
CA LEU A 116 6.06 -17.33 0.19
C LEU A 116 5.08 -16.70 1.20
N GLY A 117 5.00 -17.26 2.41
CA GLY A 117 4.18 -16.73 3.50
C GLY A 117 4.64 -15.35 3.96
N LEU A 118 5.95 -15.13 4.07
CA LEU A 118 6.51 -13.81 4.39
C LEU A 118 6.10 -12.77 3.34
N ARG A 119 6.24 -13.10 2.04
CA ARG A 119 5.88 -12.17 0.96
C ARG A 119 4.39 -11.82 0.98
N ALA A 120 3.51 -12.80 1.20
CA ALA A 120 2.09 -12.56 1.37
C ALA A 120 1.79 -11.62 2.57
N LYS A 121 2.46 -11.84 3.70
CA LYS A 121 2.28 -10.99 4.90
C LYS A 121 2.77 -9.56 4.70
N LEU A 122 3.89 -9.36 4.01
CA LEU A 122 4.43 -8.03 3.72
C LEU A 122 3.48 -7.22 2.83
N ALA A 123 2.97 -7.84 1.76
CA ALA A 123 1.93 -7.23 0.93
C ALA A 123 0.67 -6.86 1.73
N GLY A 124 0.23 -7.78 2.60
CA GLY A 124 -0.85 -7.54 3.55
C GLY A 124 -0.57 -6.34 4.45
N ARG A 125 0.62 -6.24 5.02
CA ARG A 125 1.01 -5.18 5.94
C ARG A 125 0.96 -3.80 5.28
N ILE A 126 1.55 -3.67 4.09
CA ILE A 126 1.55 -2.42 3.31
C ILE A 126 0.11 -1.95 3.02
N LEU A 127 -0.72 -2.82 2.44
CA LEU A 127 -2.08 -2.47 2.08
C LEU A 127 -2.97 -2.23 3.31
N GLY A 128 -2.78 -3.01 4.38
CA GLY A 128 -3.48 -2.83 5.64
C GLY A 128 -3.18 -1.48 6.31
N SER A 129 -1.93 -1.02 6.29
CA SER A 129 -1.58 0.33 6.75
C SER A 129 -2.32 1.41 5.96
N LEU A 130 -2.41 1.26 4.63
CA LEU A 130 -3.18 2.16 3.78
C LEU A 130 -4.69 2.06 4.02
N ASP A 131 -5.22 0.87 4.36
CA ASP A 131 -6.61 0.70 4.77
C ASP A 131 -6.90 1.45 6.09
N GLY A 132 -5.93 1.45 7.02
CA GLY A 132 -6.03 2.18 8.29
C GLY A 132 -6.09 3.70 8.06
N VAL A 133 -5.27 4.21 7.13
CA VAL A 133 -5.36 5.60 6.69
C VAL A 133 -6.72 5.92 6.07
N ALA A 134 -7.21 5.08 5.15
CA ALA A 134 -8.51 5.29 4.50
C ALA A 134 -9.66 5.32 5.52
N GLN A 135 -9.63 4.40 6.49
CA GLN A 135 -10.60 4.38 7.57
C GLN A 135 -10.48 5.64 8.45
N ASN A 136 -9.28 6.05 8.86
CA ASN A 136 -9.09 7.27 9.67
C ASN A 136 -9.57 8.53 8.95
N VAL A 137 -9.34 8.64 7.64
CA VAL A 137 -9.81 9.79 6.84
C VAL A 137 -11.33 9.85 6.77
N THR A 138 -12.00 8.69 6.74
CA THR A 138 -13.45 8.61 6.49
C THR A 138 -14.30 8.48 7.76
N GLN A 139 -13.73 8.04 8.88
CA GLN A 139 -14.48 7.74 10.12
C GLN A 139 -15.23 8.95 10.70
N ASP A 140 -14.68 10.16 10.56
CA ASP A 140 -15.28 11.40 11.08
C ASP A 140 -16.12 12.14 10.03
N LYS A 141 -16.15 11.64 8.79
CA LYS A 141 -16.95 12.23 7.72
C LYS A 141 -18.39 11.74 7.82
N ARG A 142 -19.34 12.52 7.29
CA ARG A 142 -20.71 12.02 7.14
C ARG A 142 -20.68 10.76 6.26
N GLN A 143 -21.55 9.79 6.51
CA GLN A 143 -21.58 8.52 5.75
C GLN A 143 -21.59 8.74 4.23
N THR A 144 -22.31 9.76 3.74
CA THR A 144 -22.36 10.13 2.33
C THR A 144 -21.04 10.69 1.79
N GLU A 145 -20.30 11.44 2.60
CA GLU A 145 -19.01 12.02 2.25
C GLU A 145 -17.90 10.97 2.26
N GLY A 146 -17.88 10.09 3.26
CA GLY A 146 -16.97 8.94 3.30
C GLY A 146 -17.22 7.98 2.13
N GLY A 147 -18.48 7.70 1.84
CA GLY A 147 -18.86 6.89 0.67
C GLY A 147 -18.43 7.51 -0.66
N LYS A 148 -18.58 8.84 -0.81
CA LYS A 148 -18.11 9.57 -1.99
C LYS A 148 -16.58 9.51 -2.13
N TRP A 149 -15.84 9.74 -1.04
CA TRP A 149 -14.38 9.63 -1.03
C TRP A 149 -13.94 8.24 -1.49
N GLY A 150 -14.53 7.18 -0.94
CA GLY A 150 -14.22 5.80 -1.33
C GLY A 150 -14.55 5.52 -2.80
N ALA A 151 -15.70 5.99 -3.28
CA ALA A 151 -16.08 5.84 -4.69
C ALA A 151 -15.11 6.57 -5.64
N ASP A 152 -14.65 7.76 -5.27
CA ASP A 152 -13.66 8.52 -6.05
C ASP A 152 -12.30 7.80 -6.09
N VAL A 153 -11.85 7.20 -4.98
CA VAL A 153 -10.63 6.37 -4.93
C VAL A 153 -10.77 5.16 -5.83
N VAL A 154 -11.84 4.39 -5.69
CA VAL A 154 -12.08 3.18 -6.50
C VAL A 154 -12.18 3.51 -7.98
N ALA A 155 -12.88 4.59 -8.36
CA ALA A 155 -12.99 5.02 -9.74
C ALA A 155 -11.62 5.35 -10.36
N ARG A 156 -10.71 5.96 -9.58
CA ARG A 156 -9.34 6.27 -10.02
C ARG A 156 -8.47 5.02 -10.15
N LEU A 157 -8.52 4.11 -9.18
CA LEU A 157 -7.75 2.86 -9.23
C LEU A 157 -8.22 1.92 -10.34
N ALA A 158 -9.53 1.87 -10.59
CA ALA A 158 -10.13 1.11 -11.67
C ALA A 158 -10.02 1.81 -13.04
N ALA A 159 -9.51 3.05 -13.10
CA ALA A 159 -9.24 3.72 -14.36
C ALA A 159 -8.21 2.91 -15.16
N ASN A 160 -8.41 2.83 -16.47
CA ASN A 160 -7.57 2.02 -17.36
C ASN A 160 -7.48 0.54 -16.96
N ALA A 161 -8.54 -0.02 -16.34
CA ALA A 161 -8.67 -1.46 -16.14
C ALA A 161 -8.86 -2.16 -17.50
N GLU A 162 -7.73 -2.43 -18.16
CA GLU A 162 -7.63 -3.17 -19.42
C GLU A 162 -7.75 -4.68 -19.20
N ALA A 163 -7.80 -5.44 -20.31
CA ALA A 163 -7.72 -6.89 -20.23
C ALA A 163 -6.34 -7.30 -19.69
N PRO A 164 -6.25 -8.15 -18.65
CA PRO A 164 -4.96 -8.57 -18.13
C PRO A 164 -4.16 -9.31 -19.22
N PRO A 165 -2.88 -8.99 -19.41
CA PRO A 165 -2.02 -9.73 -20.33
C PRO A 165 -1.85 -11.18 -19.86
N ALA A 166 -1.33 -12.05 -20.72
CA ALA A 166 -0.97 -13.39 -20.28
C ALA A 166 0.18 -13.33 -19.28
N TYR A 167 0.12 -14.11 -18.19
CA TYR A 167 1.12 -14.06 -17.11
C TYR A 167 2.56 -14.27 -17.59
N HIS A 168 2.78 -15.10 -18.61
CA HIS A 168 4.12 -15.35 -19.14
C HIS A 168 4.68 -14.20 -20.00
N GLN A 169 3.84 -13.28 -20.46
CA GLN A 169 4.25 -12.11 -21.25
C GLN A 169 4.57 -10.92 -20.36
N ASP A 170 3.68 -10.65 -19.41
CA ASP A 170 3.82 -9.59 -18.44
C ASP A 170 3.19 -10.04 -17.11
N PRO A 171 3.98 -10.68 -16.22
CA PRO A 171 3.47 -11.23 -14.97
C PRO A 171 3.05 -10.13 -13.98
N VAL A 172 3.74 -8.98 -13.98
CA VAL A 172 3.40 -7.85 -13.10
C VAL A 172 2.09 -7.22 -13.58
N GLY A 173 1.99 -6.91 -14.88
CA GLY A 173 0.77 -6.40 -15.47
C GLY A 173 -0.39 -7.38 -15.32
N HIS A 174 -0.15 -8.68 -15.45
CA HIS A 174 -1.19 -9.69 -15.22
C HIS A 174 -1.82 -9.56 -13.83
N LEU A 175 -1.00 -9.48 -12.77
CA LEU A 175 -1.50 -9.33 -11.40
C LEU A 175 -2.23 -8.01 -11.20
N LEU A 176 -1.62 -6.90 -11.66
CA LEU A 176 -2.17 -5.56 -11.53
C LEU A 176 -3.52 -5.41 -12.23
N TYR A 177 -3.59 -5.73 -13.53
CA TYR A 177 -4.80 -5.56 -14.32
C TYR A 177 -5.90 -6.56 -13.94
N SER A 178 -5.54 -7.75 -13.44
CA SER A 178 -6.52 -8.69 -12.90
C SER A 178 -7.26 -8.09 -11.71
N TRP A 179 -6.53 -7.52 -10.75
CA TRP A 179 -7.14 -6.83 -9.61
C TRP A 179 -7.95 -5.60 -10.06
N LYS A 180 -7.42 -4.74 -10.93
CA LYS A 180 -8.18 -3.57 -11.42
C LYS A 180 -9.49 -3.94 -12.10
N ARG A 181 -9.50 -5.05 -12.85
CA ARG A 181 -10.70 -5.56 -13.50
C ARG A 181 -11.72 -6.08 -12.50
N GLU A 182 -11.28 -6.78 -11.46
CA GLU A 182 -12.14 -7.20 -10.34
C GLU A 182 -12.74 -5.99 -9.62
N LEU A 183 -11.92 -4.98 -9.33
CA LEU A 183 -12.34 -3.72 -8.72
C LEU A 183 -13.41 -3.01 -9.56
N LYS A 184 -13.21 -2.93 -10.89
CA LYS A 184 -14.20 -2.35 -11.82
C LYS A 184 -15.51 -3.15 -11.87
N GLY A 185 -15.44 -4.47 -11.77
CA GLY A 185 -16.61 -5.36 -11.86
C GLY A 185 -17.48 -5.40 -10.61
N ALA A 186 -16.90 -5.17 -9.43
CA ALA A 186 -17.61 -5.26 -8.15
C ALA A 186 -18.59 -4.09 -7.89
N GLY A 187 -18.43 -2.95 -8.57
CA GLY A 187 -19.31 -1.78 -8.47
C GLY A 187 -19.18 -1.01 -7.15
N SER A 188 -19.75 0.19 -7.03
CA SER A 188 -19.44 1.13 -5.91
C SER A 188 -20.19 0.89 -4.59
N LYS A 189 -20.80 -0.28 -4.36
CA LYS A 189 -21.72 -0.47 -3.22
C LYS A 189 -21.01 -0.45 -1.85
N ASP A 190 -19.73 -0.80 -1.81
CA ASP A 190 -18.89 -0.68 -0.62
C ASP A 190 -17.41 -0.53 -1.02
N PRO A 191 -16.97 0.70 -1.34
CA PRO A 191 -15.64 0.94 -1.88
C PRO A 191 -14.50 0.59 -0.90
N LEU A 192 -14.68 0.82 0.40
CA LEU A 192 -13.64 0.55 1.40
C LEU A 192 -13.44 -0.95 1.60
N THR A 193 -14.52 -1.73 1.69
CA THR A 193 -14.42 -3.19 1.77
C THR A 193 -13.72 -3.80 0.55
N GLN A 194 -13.84 -3.18 -0.64
CA GLN A 194 -13.11 -3.63 -1.84
C GLN A 194 -11.61 -3.35 -1.75
N LEU A 195 -11.23 -2.21 -1.17
CA LEU A 195 -9.83 -1.90 -0.90
C LEU A 195 -9.25 -2.90 0.11
N GLU A 196 -9.97 -3.17 1.20
CA GLU A 196 -9.54 -4.12 2.24
C GLU A 196 -9.34 -5.56 1.71
N ALA A 197 -10.11 -5.96 0.69
CA ALA A 197 -9.99 -7.27 0.06
C ALA A 197 -8.74 -7.41 -0.83
N GLN A 198 -8.12 -6.29 -1.24
CA GLN A 198 -7.08 -6.27 -2.27
C GLN A 198 -5.90 -7.20 -1.96
N SER A 199 -5.36 -7.16 -0.74
CA SER A 199 -4.16 -7.94 -0.38
C SER A 199 -4.41 -9.45 -0.54
N LYS A 200 -5.60 -9.89 -0.12
CA LYS A 200 -6.07 -11.26 -0.28
C LYS A 200 -6.23 -11.63 -1.75
N ASP A 201 -6.85 -10.76 -2.54
CA ASP A 201 -7.18 -11.04 -3.94
C ASP A 201 -5.93 -11.07 -4.83
N MET A 202 -4.98 -10.16 -4.62
CA MET A 202 -3.68 -10.18 -5.30
C MET A 202 -2.87 -11.41 -4.91
N THR A 203 -2.81 -11.75 -3.62
CA THR A 203 -2.10 -12.96 -3.15
C THR A 203 -2.72 -14.22 -3.73
N ARG A 204 -4.05 -14.29 -3.85
CA ARG A 204 -4.75 -15.41 -4.49
C ARG A 204 -4.37 -15.54 -5.97
N SER A 205 -4.34 -14.42 -6.68
CA SER A 205 -3.96 -14.40 -8.10
C SER A 205 -2.51 -14.85 -8.30
N TRP A 206 -1.60 -14.38 -7.44
CA TRP A 206 -0.20 -14.81 -7.41
C TRP A 206 -0.04 -16.30 -7.09
N ALA A 207 -0.69 -16.82 -6.04
CA ALA A 207 -0.64 -18.23 -5.68
C ALA A 207 -1.18 -19.16 -6.78
N ARG A 208 -2.18 -18.70 -7.55
CA ARG A 208 -2.68 -19.39 -8.75
C ARG A 208 -1.66 -19.38 -9.88
N ALA A 209 -1.02 -18.24 -10.14
CA ALA A 209 -0.01 -18.12 -11.19
C ALA A 209 1.27 -18.92 -10.92
N LEU A 210 1.58 -19.17 -9.64
CA LEU A 210 2.64 -20.07 -9.19
C LEU A 210 2.26 -21.56 -9.24
N GLU A 211 1.01 -21.89 -9.56
CA GLU A 211 0.49 -23.27 -9.61
C GLU A 211 0.69 -24.05 -8.30
N LEU A 212 0.65 -23.36 -7.16
CA LEU A 212 0.91 -23.97 -5.84
C LEU A 212 -0.10 -25.09 -5.52
N GLY A 213 0.21 -25.97 -4.56
CA GLY A 213 -0.77 -26.94 -4.05
C GLY A 213 -1.98 -26.27 -3.38
N ALA A 214 -3.13 -26.95 -3.31
CA ALA A 214 -4.38 -26.40 -2.75
C ALA A 214 -4.21 -25.79 -1.35
N GLY A 215 -3.49 -26.47 -0.45
CA GLY A 215 -3.24 -25.96 0.90
C GLY A 215 -2.51 -24.61 0.94
N MET A 216 -1.55 -24.38 0.03
CA MET A 216 -0.84 -23.10 -0.07
C MET A 216 -1.67 -22.03 -0.79
N ARG A 217 -2.47 -22.43 -1.78
CA ARG A 217 -3.41 -21.52 -2.48
C ARG A 217 -4.46 -20.94 -1.53
N ASP A 218 -4.84 -21.68 -0.50
CA ASP A 218 -5.80 -21.23 0.50
C ASP A 218 -5.13 -20.48 1.66
N SER A 219 -3.96 -20.94 2.13
CA SER A 219 -3.32 -20.34 3.31
C SER A 219 -2.67 -18.98 3.03
N LEU A 220 -2.00 -18.78 1.88
CA LEU A 220 -1.29 -17.53 1.60
C LEU A 220 -2.23 -16.30 1.58
N PRO A 221 -3.39 -16.34 0.89
CA PRO A 221 -4.34 -15.23 0.93
C PRO A 221 -4.87 -14.92 2.33
N ASP A 222 -5.05 -15.94 3.18
CA ASP A 222 -5.49 -15.74 4.57
C ASP A 222 -4.36 -15.14 5.43
N GLU A 223 -3.11 -15.59 5.27
CA GLU A 223 -1.95 -14.97 5.93
C GLU A 223 -1.78 -13.50 5.53
N SER A 224 -1.98 -13.16 4.26
CA SER A 224 -1.97 -11.78 3.76
C SER A 224 -3.09 -10.96 4.41
N ARG A 225 -4.32 -11.49 4.44
CA ARG A 225 -5.47 -10.79 5.04
C ARG A 225 -5.25 -10.53 6.53
N ASP A 226 -4.79 -11.53 7.28
CA ASP A 226 -4.62 -11.40 8.72
C ASP A 226 -3.53 -10.38 9.06
N SER A 227 -2.45 -10.34 8.26
CA SER A 227 -1.42 -9.29 8.35
C SER A 227 -1.99 -7.90 8.02
N ALA A 228 -2.85 -7.78 7.01
CA ALA A 228 -3.51 -6.52 6.67
C ALA A 228 -4.44 -6.02 7.79
N ILE A 229 -5.20 -6.91 8.43
CA ILE A 229 -6.05 -6.56 9.57
C ILE A 229 -5.22 -6.03 10.73
N GLY A 230 -4.09 -6.68 11.05
CA GLY A 230 -3.16 -6.23 12.09
C GLY A 230 -2.58 -4.85 11.78
N ALA A 231 -2.03 -4.67 10.58
CA ALA A 231 -1.42 -3.41 10.16
C ALA A 231 -2.42 -2.25 10.08
N ARG A 232 -3.69 -2.54 9.71
CA ARG A 232 -4.78 -1.56 9.77
C ARG A 232 -5.03 -1.09 11.20
N GLY A 233 -5.06 -2.01 12.16
CA GLY A 233 -5.23 -1.69 13.58
C GLY A 233 -4.08 -0.83 14.10
N GLU A 234 -2.84 -1.22 13.82
CA GLU A 234 -1.64 -0.46 14.20
C GLU A 234 -1.65 0.97 13.60
N ALA A 235 -2.00 1.10 12.32
CA ALA A 235 -2.10 2.40 11.68
C ALA A 235 -3.20 3.28 12.32
N LEU A 236 -4.36 2.70 12.64
CA LEU A 236 -5.43 3.43 13.33
C LEU A 236 -5.03 3.88 14.74
N ASP A 237 -4.32 3.03 15.49
CA ASP A 237 -3.84 3.37 16.83
C ASP A 237 -2.79 4.47 16.79
N THR A 238 -1.96 4.50 15.74
CA THR A 238 -0.97 5.56 15.50
C THR A 238 -1.60 6.90 15.14
N LEU A 239 -2.69 6.88 14.36
CA LEU A 239 -3.35 8.07 13.81
C LEU A 239 -4.46 8.66 14.73
N ARG A 240 -4.54 8.25 15.99
CA ARG A 240 -5.49 8.74 17.00
C ARG A 240 -4.88 9.83 17.87
#